data_AF-A0A6F8Z9K3-F1
#
_entry.id   AF-A0A6F8Z9K3-F1
#
_cell.length_a   1.000
_cell.length_b   1.000
_cell.length_c   1.000
_cell.angle_alpha   90.00
_cell.angle_beta   90.00
_cell.angle_gamma   90.00
#
_symmetry.space_group_name_H-M   'P 1'
#
loop_
_entity.id
_entity.type
_entity.pdbx_description
1 polymer ?
#
loop_
_entity_poly.entity_id
_entity_poly.type
_entity_poly.pdbx_seq_one_letter_code
_entity_poly.pdbx_strand_id
1 'polypeptide(L)' 'MFLFVMVVFFFLLFFFLKFELMLLLVALELIFMMLIFCVISLGGSLWLGLVLLSLSVCEGVLGVTFLVSLNMYSMGMTIK' A
#
# COMPACT_ATOMS: atom_id res chain seq x y z
N MET A 1 20.06 6.15 -3.71
CA MET A 1 19.31 7.43 -3.78
C MET A 1 17.82 7.23 -3.98
N PHE A 2 17.37 6.50 -5.00
CA PHE A 2 15.93 6.33 -5.29
C PHE A 2 15.10 5.71 -4.14
N LEU A 3 15.62 4.65 -3.51
CA LEU A 3 14.96 4.04 -2.34
C LEU A 3 14.82 5.02 -1.16
N PHE A 4 15.79 5.91 -0.97
CA PHE A 4 15.74 6.92 0.08
C PHE A 4 14.66 7.96 -0.21
N VAL A 5 14.50 8.37 -1.47
CA VAL A 5 13.41 9.27 -1.91
C VAL A 5 12.04 8.65 -1.68
N MET A 6 11.88 7.35 -1.94
CA MET A 6 10.63 6.62 -1.71
C MET A 6 10.26 6.55 -0.23
N VAL A 7 11.24 6.32 0.65
CA VAL A 7 11.03 6.31 2.10
C VAL A 7 10.66 7.70 2.62
N VAL A 8 11.32 8.75 2.14
CA VAL A 8 10.97 10.14 2.49
C VAL A 8 9.58 10.49 1.98
N PHE A 9 9.21 10.06 0.77
CA PHE A 9 7.88 10.27 0.21
C PHE A 9 6.80 9.56 1.02
N PHE A 10 7.07 8.34 1.51
CA PHE A 10 6.17 7.62 2.40
C PHE A 10 5.97 8.36 3.73
N PHE A 11 7.05 8.86 4.33
CA PHE A 11 6.97 9.61 5.59
C PHE A 11 6.17 10.91 5.43
N LEU A 12 6.31 11.58 4.28
CA LEU A 12 5.58 12.80 3.95
C LEU A 12 4.10 12.51 3.70
N LEU A 13 3.76 11.44 2.97
CA LEU A 13 2.38 10.99 2.80
C LEU A 13 1.71 10.65 4.13
N PHE A 14 2.40 9.91 5.01
CA PHE A 14 1.85 9.52 6.31
C PHE A 14 1.58 10.72 7.22
N PHE A 15 2.41 11.77 7.14
CA PHE A 15 2.23 12.98 7.94
C PHE A 15 1.06 13.86 7.46
N PHE A 16 0.78 13.88 6.15
CA PHE A 16 -0.29 14.70 5.57
C PHE A 16 -1.64 13.99 5.44
N LEU A 17 -1.67 12.65 5.30
CA LEU A 17 -2.90 11.89 5.33
C LEU A 17 -3.45 11.81 6.75
N LYS A 18 -4.40 12.67 7.08
CA LYS A 18 -5.26 12.48 8.26
C LYS A 18 -6.00 11.14 8.13
N PHE A 19 -5.51 10.10 8.81
CA PHE A 19 -6.18 8.85 9.28
C PHE A 19 -7.25 8.16 8.40
N GLU A 20 -7.42 8.52 7.14
CA GLU A 20 -8.30 7.82 6.21
C GLU A 20 -7.54 6.58 5.72
N LEU A 21 -7.76 5.46 6.41
CA LEU A 21 -7.13 4.16 6.10
C LEU A 21 -7.23 3.79 4.62
N MET A 22 -8.32 4.16 3.94
CA MET A 22 -8.49 3.91 2.50
C MET A 22 -7.41 4.63 1.66
N LEU A 23 -7.12 5.89 2.00
CA LEU A 23 -6.15 6.73 1.30
C LEU A 23 -4.72 6.23 1.55
N LEU A 24 -4.46 5.67 2.74
CA LEU A 24 -3.20 5.02 3.08
C LEU A 24 -2.98 3.72 2.28
N LEU A 25 -4.01 2.90 2.11
CA LEU A 25 -3.98 1.72 1.25
C LEU A 25 -3.63 2.08 -0.20
N VAL A 26 -4.29 3.10 -0.77
CA VAL A 26 -4.01 3.58 -2.12
C VAL A 26 -2.57 4.08 -2.24
N ALA A 27 -2.05 4.79 -1.23
CA ALA A 27 -0.67 5.26 -1.22
C ALA A 27 0.34 4.11 -1.21
N LEU A 28 0.06 3.03 -0.48
CA LEU A 28 0.92 1.84 -0.44
C LEU A 28 0.95 1.12 -1.80
N GLU A 29 -0.21 0.98 -2.45
CA GLU A 29 -0.32 0.39 -3.79
C GLU A 29 0.54 1.18 -4.81
N LEU A 30 0.52 2.51 -4.72
CA LEU A 30 1.28 3.41 -5.58
C LEU A 30 2.79 3.19 -5.42
N ILE A 31 3.25 2.91 -4.20
CA ILE A 31 4.66 2.63 -3.90
C ILE A 31 5.08 1.28 -4.46
N PHE A 32 4.25 0.25 -4.31
CA PHE A 32 4.49 -1.06 -4.92
C PHE A 32 4.62 -0.94 -6.43
N MET A 33 3.71 -0.21 -7.08
CA MET A 33 3.77 0.01 -8.54
C MET A 33 5.04 0.72 -8.99
N MET A 34 5.47 1.74 -8.24
CA MET A 34 6.72 2.45 -8.52
C MET A 34 7.96 1.55 -8.29
N LEU A 35 7.93 0.67 -7.28
CA LEU A 35 8.97 -0.33 -7.06
C LEU A 35 9.03 -1.35 -8.20
N ILE A 36 7.89 -1.87 -8.65
CA ILE A 36 7.79 -2.81 -9.77
C ILE A 36 8.35 -2.19 -11.04
N PHE A 37 7.96 -0.95 -11.35
CA PHE A 37 8.48 -0.21 -12.50
C PHE A 37 10.00 -0.03 -12.43
N CYS A 38 10.53 0.27 -11.25
CA CYS A 38 11.96 0.40 -11.00
C CYS A 38 12.71 -0.93 -11.21
N VAL A 39 12.18 -2.04 -10.68
CA VAL A 39 12.79 -3.38 -10.82
C VAL A 39 12.79 -3.84 -12.27
N ILE A 40 11.70 -3.62 -13.01
CA ILE A 40 11.61 -4.00 -14.42
C ILE A 40 12.55 -3.13 -15.27
N SER A 41 12.60 -1.83 -15.03
CA SER A 41 13.44 -0.90 -15.81
C SER A 41 14.94 -1.04 -15.56
N LEU A 42 15.36 -1.30 -14.32
CA LEU A 42 16.79 -1.40 -13.96
C LEU A 42 17.33 -2.84 -14.05
N GLY A 43 16.53 -3.82 -13.64
CA GLY A 43 16.96 -5.20 -13.50
C GLY A 43 16.64 -6.09 -14.70
N GLY A 44 15.71 -5.67 -15.57
CA GLY A 44 15.25 -6.46 -16.73
C GLY A 44 14.56 -7.79 -16.38
N SER A 45 14.47 -8.14 -15.09
CA SER A 45 13.88 -9.40 -14.63
C SER A 45 12.38 -9.25 -14.48
N LEU A 46 11.67 -9.58 -15.56
CA LEU A 46 10.20 -9.64 -15.62
C LEU A 46 9.62 -10.57 -14.53
N TRP A 47 10.32 -11.65 -14.22
CA TRP A 47 9.87 -12.65 -13.25
C TRP A 47 9.77 -12.08 -11.83
N LEU A 48 10.77 -11.29 -11.43
CA LEU A 48 10.78 -10.62 -10.13
C LEU A 48 9.67 -9.56 -10.03
N GLY A 49 9.41 -8.83 -11.12
CA GLY A 49 8.29 -7.88 -11.20
C GLY A 49 6.93 -8.55 -11.02
N LEU A 50 6.71 -9.72 -11.62
CA LEU A 50 5.47 -10.50 -11.48
C LEU A 50 5.27 -11.01 -10.05
N VAL A 51 6.33 -11.47 -9.39
CA VAL A 51 6.25 -11.90 -7.98
C VAL A 51 5.87 -10.73 -7.08
N LEU A 52 6.50 -9.56 -7.27
CA LEU A 52 6.16 -8.36 -6.50
C LEU A 52 4.72 -7.90 -6.74
N LEU A 53 4.21 -8.00 -7.96
CA LEU A 53 2.80 -7.76 -8.30
C LEU A 53 1.86 -8.71 -7.55
N SER A 54 2.20 -9.99 -7.47
CA SER A 54 1.36 -10.95 -6.74
C SER A 54 1.30 -10.64 -5.24
N LEU A 55 2.42 -10.21 -4.66
CA LEU A 55 2.49 -9.81 -3.26
C LEU A 55 1.71 -8.52 -2.99
N SER A 56 1.74 -7.54 -3.90
CA SER A 56 0.98 -6.29 -3.72
C SER A 56 -0.52 -6.56 -3.70
N VAL A 57 -1.04 -7.41 -4.59
CA VAL A 57 -2.46 -7.78 -4.61
C VAL A 57 -2.86 -8.48 -3.30
N CYS A 58 -2.01 -9.36 -2.76
CA CYS A 58 -2.29 -10.01 -1.48
C CYS A 58 -2.37 -9.01 -0.32
N GLU A 59 -1.46 -8.03 -0.29
CA GLU A 59 -1.46 -6.97 0.72
C GLU A 59 -2.73 -6.11 0.62
N GLY A 60 -3.13 -5.69 -0.58
CA GLY A 60 -4.36 -4.92 -0.79
C GLY A 60 -5.61 -5.66 -0.31
N VAL A 61 -5.73 -6.98 -0.55
CA VAL A 61 -6.85 -7.79 -0.04
C VAL A 61 -6.83 -7.85 1.50
N LEU A 62 -5.66 -8.01 2.13
CA LEU A 62 -5.54 -8.02 3.58
C LEU A 62 -5.89 -6.65 4.20
N GLY A 63 -5.44 -5.55 3.60
CA GLY A 63 -5.75 -4.21 4.11
C GLY A 63 -7.24 -3.85 3.92
N VAL A 64 -7.88 -4.24 2.81
CA VAL A 64 -9.33 -4.03 2.63
C VAL A 64 -10.14 -4.88 3.60
N THR A 65 -9.79 -6.16 3.79
CA THR A 65 -10.50 -7.04 4.76
C THR A 65 -10.35 -6.52 6.19
N PHE A 66 -9.18 -6.01 6.56
CA PHE A 66 -8.96 -5.33 7.84
C PHE A 66 -9.84 -4.08 7.98
N LEU A 67 -9.94 -3.24 6.95
CA LEU A 67 -10.78 -2.04 6.95
C LEU A 67 -12.26 -2.39 7.14
N VAL A 68 -12.77 -3.40 6.43
CA VAL A 68 -14.15 -3.89 6.59
C VAL A 68 -14.38 -4.39 8.02
N SER A 69 -13.42 -5.13 8.59
CA SER A 69 -13.54 -5.62 9.96
C SER A 69 -13.62 -4.49 10.99
N LEU A 70 -12.78 -3.45 10.87
CA LEU A 70 -12.81 -2.27 11.73
C LEU A 70 -14.13 -1.52 11.61
N ASN A 71 -14.65 -1.38 10.38
CA ASN A 71 -15.92 -0.71 10.15
C ASN A 71 -17.09 -1.48 10.80
N MET A 72 -17.09 -2.82 10.72
CA MET A 72 -18.08 -3.68 11.40
C MET A 72 -18.00 -3.53 12.92
N TYR A 73 -16.80 -3.50 13.50
CA TYR A 73 -16.61 -3.27 14.94
C TYR A 73 -17.09 -1.87 15.37
N SER A 74 -16.78 -0.84 14.58
CA SER A 74 -17.22 0.54 14.84
C SER A 74 -18.75 0.66 14.79
N MET A 75 -19.38 0.05 13.78
CA MET A 75 -20.84 0.06 13.62
C MET A 75 -21.55 -0.77 14.71
N GLY A 76 -20.92 -1.85 15.19
CA GLY A 76 -21.40 -2.61 16.35
C GLY A 76 -21.30 -1.85 17.68
N MET A 77 -20.36 -0.91 17.81
CA MET A 77 -20.23 -0.04 18.99
C MET A 77 -21.24 1.11 18.99
N THR A 78 -21.64 1.64 17.83
CA THR A 78 -22.62 2.75 17.76
C THR A 78 -24.07 2.32 17.91
N ILE A 79 -24.38 1.02 17.79
CA ILE A 79 -25.74 0.48 17.96
C ILE A 79 -26.02 0.05 19.42
N LYS A 80 -25.01 0.01 20.30
CA LYS A 80 -25.17 -0.21 21.75
C LYS A 80 -25.38 1.11 22.48
#